data_AF-A0A1S3SRR8-F1
#
_entry.id   AF-A0A1S3SRR8-F1
#
_cell.length_a   1.000
_cell.length_b   1.000
_cell.length_c   1.000
_cell.angle_alpha   90.00
_cell.angle_beta   90.00
_cell.angle_gamma   90.00
#
_symmetry.space_group_name_H-M   'P 1'
#
loop_
_entity.id
_entity.type
_entity.pdbx_description
1 polymer ?
#
loop_
_entity_poly.entity_id
_entity_poly.type
_entity_poly.pdbx_seq_one_letter_code
_entity_poly.pdbx_strand_id
1 'polypeptide(L)'
;MVSLEKMLRDAVVHGQPRTHRPWKKILILVEGIYSMEGSIVRLPEVIALKKRYRAYLYLDEAHSIGPWGRGAEVWSTTLVWTPETWT
;
A
#
# COMPACT_ATOMS: atom_id res chain seq x y z
N MET A 1 9.99 1.05 -7.47
CA MET A 1 10.01 1.41 -6.04
C MET A 1 10.62 2.79 -5.76
N VAL A 2 11.73 3.16 -6.40
CA VAL A 2 12.30 4.53 -6.28
C VAL A 2 11.28 5.64 -6.58
N SER A 3 10.41 5.43 -7.58
CA SER A 3 9.33 6.38 -7.91
C SER A 3 8.30 6.53 -6.78
N LEU A 4 7.88 5.43 -6.14
CA LEU A 4 6.90 5.47 -5.05
C LEU A 4 7.47 6.20 -3.82
N GLU A 5 8.71 5.90 -3.45
CA GLU A 5 9.39 6.59 -2.34
C GLU A 5 9.53 8.09 -2.62
N LYS A 6 9.88 8.47 -3.85
CA LYS A 6 9.94 9.88 -4.26
C LYS A 6 8.57 10.56 -4.12
N MET A 7 7.49 9.92 -4.59
CA MET A 7 6.13 10.47 -4.46
C MET A 7 5.72 10.64 -2.99
N LEU A 8 6.00 9.66 -2.13
CA LEU A 8 5.72 9.75 -0.70
C LEU A 8 6.52 10.88 -0.05
N ARG A 9 7.80 11.01 -0.39
CA ARG A 9 8.65 12.09 0.10
C ARG A 9 8.13 13.45 -0.34
N ASP A 10 7.81 13.60 -1.62
CA ASP A 10 7.32 14.87 -2.18
C ASP A 10 5.97 15.24 -1.57
N ALA A 11 5.07 14.27 -1.34
CA ALA A 11 3.81 14.49 -0.66
C ALA A 11 4.01 14.95 0.79
N VAL A 12 4.93 14.33 1.53
CA VAL A 12 5.23 14.73 2.92
C VAL A 12 5.88 16.12 2.98
N VAL A 13 6.78 16.45 2.06
CA VAL A 13 7.52 17.71 2.04
C VAL A 13 6.66 18.88 1.56
N HIS A 14 5.95 18.73 0.44
CA HIS A 14 5.22 19.83 -0.18
C HIS A 14 3.77 19.94 0.28
N GLY A 15 3.22 18.89 0.89
CA GLY A 15 1.83 18.86 1.32
C GLY A 15 0.84 18.90 0.16
N GLN A 16 -0.32 19.50 0.38
CA GLN A 16 -1.38 19.61 -0.62
C GLN A 16 -1.04 20.63 -1.72
N PRO A 17 -1.19 20.29 -3.02
CA PRO A 17 -0.76 21.16 -4.12
C PRO A 17 -1.37 22.58 -4.14
N ARG A 18 -2.60 22.75 -3.63
CA ARG A 18 -3.28 24.06 -3.61
C ARG A 18 -3.11 24.86 -2.33
N THR A 19 -2.94 24.18 -1.19
CA THR A 19 -2.98 24.84 0.13
C THR A 19 -1.64 24.77 0.86
N HIS A 20 -0.70 23.97 0.35
CA HIS A 20 0.58 23.62 0.99
C HIS A 20 0.45 23.10 2.42
N ARG A 21 -0.75 22.68 2.83
CA ARG A 21 -0.97 22.10 4.15
C ARG A 21 -0.46 20.67 4.18
N PRO A 22 0.10 20.21 5.29
CA PRO A 22 0.55 18.83 5.43
C PRO A 22 -0.64 17.86 5.27
N TRP A 23 -0.38 16.72 4.63
CA TRP A 23 -1.37 15.67 4.52
C TRP A 23 -1.64 15.07 5.90
N LYS A 24 -2.92 15.03 6.30
CA LYS A 24 -3.32 14.39 7.56
C LYS A 24 -3.18 12.86 7.50
N LYS A 25 -3.43 12.28 6.32
CA LYS A 25 -3.35 10.83 6.06
C LYS A 25 -2.87 10.63 4.63
N ILE A 26 -1.98 9.67 4.43
CA ILE A 26 -1.48 9.25 3.12
C ILE A 26 -1.89 7.79 2.93
N LEU A 27 -2.59 7.47 1.85
CA LEU A 27 -3.06 6.13 1.53
C LEU A 27 -2.30 5.63 0.29
N ILE A 28 -1.66 4.48 0.44
CA ILE A 28 -1.04 3.73 -0.65
C ILE A 28 -2.03 2.65 -1.07
N LEU A 29 -2.50 2.70 -2.30
CA LEU A 29 -3.33 1.63 -2.88
C LEU A 29 -2.47 0.80 -3.82
N VAL A 30 -2.53 -0.52 -3.67
CA VAL A 30 -1.74 -1.46 -4.45
C VAL A 30 -2.64 -2.60 -4.90
N GLU A 31 -2.49 -3.02 -6.15
CA GLU A 31 -3.18 -4.20 -6.70
C GLU A 31 -2.21 -5.40 -6.63
N GLY A 32 -2.66 -6.54 -6.09
CA GLY A 32 -1.80 -7.71 -5.85
C GLY A 32 -1.26 -8.37 -7.12
N ILE A 33 -2.05 -8.36 -8.20
CA ILE A 33 -1.64 -8.77 -9.55
C ILE A 33 -1.99 -7.66 -10.53
N TYR A 34 -0.95 -7.09 -11.15
CA TYR A 34 -1.13 -6.28 -12.33
C TYR A 34 -1.34 -7.20 -13.54
N SER A 35 -2.59 -7.31 -14.03
CA SER A 35 -3.00 -8.18 -15.15
C SER A 35 -2.22 -7.94 -16.45
N MET A 36 -1.53 -6.81 -16.56
CA MET A 36 -0.77 -6.43 -17.75
C MET A 36 0.58 -7.16 -17.87
N GLU A 37 1.16 -7.68 -16.78
CA GLU A 37 2.52 -8.23 -16.81
C GLU A 37 2.79 -9.36 -15.79
N GLY A 38 1.82 -9.71 -14.93
CA GLY A 38 2.00 -10.76 -13.93
C GLY A 38 3.08 -10.44 -12.89
N SER A 39 3.50 -9.18 -12.81
CA SER A 39 4.53 -8.71 -11.90
C SER A 39 3.97 -8.67 -10.48
N ILE A 40 4.52 -9.53 -9.63
CA ILE A 40 4.18 -9.64 -8.20
C ILE A 40 4.65 -8.36 -7.50
N VAL A 41 3.75 -7.73 -6.76
CA VAL A 41 4.09 -6.60 -5.91
C VAL A 41 5.10 -7.03 -4.85
N ARG A 42 6.18 -6.24 -4.72
CA ARG A 42 7.18 -6.42 -3.66
C ARG A 42 6.62 -5.93 -2.32
N LEU A 43 5.67 -6.69 -1.75
CA LEU A 43 4.99 -6.38 -0.49
C LEU A 43 5.96 -6.00 0.65
N PRO A 44 7.11 -6.68 0.85
CA PRO A 44 8.06 -6.30 1.91
C PRO A 44 8.58 -4.86 1.77
N GLU A 45 8.80 -4.39 0.54
CA GLU A 45 9.32 -3.05 0.28
C GLU A 45 8.23 -1.99 0.49
N VAL A 46 7.00 -2.28 0.07
CA VAL A 46 5.85 -1.40 0.31
C VAL A 46 5.55 -1.29 1.81
N ILE A 47 5.66 -2.40 2.56
CA ILE A 47 5.51 -2.42 4.02
C ILE A 47 6.61 -1.58 4.69
N ALA A 48 7.86 -1.68 4.21
CA ALA A 48 8.95 -0.86 4.74
C ALA A 48 8.72 0.64 4.51
N LEU A 49 8.25 1.03 3.32
CA LEU A 49 7.89 2.41 3.01
C LEU A 49 6.70 2.89 3.83
N LYS A 50 5.65 2.07 3.95
CA LYS A 50 4.50 2.35 4.81
C LYS A 50 4.95 2.68 6.24
N LYS A 51 5.83 1.87 6.83
CA LYS A 51 6.38 2.08 8.18
C LYS A 51 7.19 3.38 8.27
N ARG A 52 8.06 3.64 7.28
CA ARG A 52 8.91 4.85 7.23
C ARG A 52 8.08 6.14 7.16
N TYR A 53 7.02 6.14 6.36
CA TYR A 53 6.21 7.33 6.10
C TYR A 53 4.89 7.39 6.87
N ARG A 54 4.62 6.42 7.75
CA ARG A 54 3.36 6.26 8.52
C ARG A 54 2.12 6.34 7.61
N ALA A 55 2.21 5.71 6.44
CA ALA A 55 1.12 5.67 5.48
C ALA A 55 0.13 4.54 5.80
N TYR A 56 -1.08 4.66 5.29
CA TYR A 56 -2.05 3.57 5.21
C TYR A 56 -1.75 2.74 3.96
N LEU A 57 -1.94 1.43 4.04
CA LEU A 57 -1.77 0.53 2.90
C LEU A 57 -3.10 -0.19 2.65
N TYR A 58 -3.62 -0.03 1.45
CA TYR A 58 -4.77 -0.75 0.92
C TYR A 58 -4.26 -1.70 -0.16
N LEU A 59 -4.51 -3.00 0.04
CA LEU A 59 -4.15 -4.03 -0.91
C LEU A 59 -5.44 -4.59 -1.52
N ASP A 60 -5.57 -4.45 -2.83
CA ASP A 60 -6.66 -5.01 -3.62
C ASP A 60 -6.20 -6.35 -4.24
N GLU A 61 -6.78 -7.44 -3.75
CA GLU A 61 -6.55 -8.80 -4.24
C GLU A 61 -7.78 -9.34 -4.98
N ALA A 62 -8.31 -8.58 -5.95
CA ALA A 62 -9.43 -9.05 -6.78
C ALA A 62 -9.13 -10.34 -7.57
N HIS A 63 -7.85 -10.68 -7.81
CA HIS A 63 -7.48 -11.72 -8.78
C HIS A 63 -6.55 -12.84 -8.26
N SER A 64 -6.21 -12.93 -6.96
CA SER A 64 -5.27 -13.97 -6.49
C SER A 64 -5.41 -14.39 -5.05
N ILE A 65 -6.33 -15.34 -4.83
CA ILE A 65 -6.27 -16.22 -3.66
C ILE A 65 -5.58 -17.51 -4.08
N GLY A 66 -4.27 -17.57 -3.80
CA GLY A 66 -3.51 -18.81 -3.69
C GLY A 66 -3.20 -19.07 -2.21
N PRO A 67 -3.08 -20.34 -1.77
CA PRO A 67 -3.09 -20.69 -0.35
C PRO A 67 -1.80 -20.25 0.35
N TRP A 68 -1.81 -19.08 0.96
CA TRP A 68 -0.82 -18.68 1.97
C TRP A 68 -1.45 -18.82 3.36
N GLY A 69 -1.24 -19.99 3.97
CA GLY A 69 -1.39 -20.18 5.41
C GLY A 69 -2.80 -20.55 5.91
N ARG A 70 -2.94 -21.82 6.34
CA ARG A 70 -3.96 -22.40 7.24
C ARG A 70 -5.39 -21.83 7.17
N GLY A 71 -6.28 -22.60 6.54
CA GLY A 71 -7.73 -22.44 6.65
C GLY A 71 -8.30 -21.70 5.45
N ALA A 72 -8.88 -22.46 4.53
CA ALA A 72 -9.45 -21.96 3.29
C ALA A 72 -10.75 -21.17 3.53
N GLU A 73 -10.88 -20.04 2.83
CA GLU A 73 -12.04 -19.54 2.07
C GLU A 73 -11.84 -18.03 1.89
N VAL A 74 -11.77 -17.55 0.65
CA VAL A 74 -11.72 -16.10 0.43
C VAL A 74 -12.51 -15.70 -0.81
N TRP A 75 -13.51 -14.86 -0.58
CA TRP A 75 -14.16 -14.00 -1.54
C TRP A 75 -13.37 -12.68 -1.55
N SER A 76 -13.02 -12.13 -2.72
CA SER A 76 -12.32 -10.84 -2.93
C SER A 76 -12.00 -10.08 -1.63
N THR A 77 -10.79 -10.29 -1.07
CA THR A 77 -10.45 -9.69 0.22
C THR A 77 -9.67 -8.41 0.03
N THR A 78 -10.34 -7.32 0.34
CA THR A 78 -9.74 -6.02 0.59
C THR A 78 -9.05 -6.05 1.96
N LEU A 79 -7.73 -5.87 2.01
CA LEU A 79 -7.02 -5.66 3.29
C LEU A 79 -6.64 -4.20 3.46
N VAL A 80 -7.12 -3.60 4.55
CA VAL A 80 -6.77 -2.23 4.94
C VAL A 80 -5.89 -2.27 6.18
N TRP A 81 -4.68 -1.75 6.05
CA TRP A 81 -3.72 -1.69 7.14
C TRP A 81 -3.52 -0.26 7.60
N THR A 82 -3.86 0.02 8.85
CA THR A 82 -3.60 1.34 9.44
C THR A 82 -2.16 1.45 9.95
N PRO A 83 -1.64 2.67 10.14
CA PRO A 83 -0.33 2.89 10.76
C PRO A 83 -0.23 2.33 12.19
N GLU A 84 -1.35 2.20 12.89
CA GLU A 84 -1.43 1.83 14.31
C GLU A 84 -1.53 0.32 14.56
N THR A 85 -1.91 -0.50 13.57
CA THR A 85 -2.22 -1.93 13.76
C THR A 85 -1.01 -2.87 13.86
N TRP A 86 0.09 -2.45 14.48
CA TRP A 86 1.32 -3.26 14.58
C TRP A 86 1.98 -3.18 15.97
N THR A 87 1.46 -3.99 16.88
CA THR A 87 2.16 -4.58 18.04
C THR A 87 2.11 -6.08 17.91
#